data_AF-A0A9C9KP63-F1
#
_entry.id   AF-A0A9C9KP63-F1
#
_cell.length_a   1.000
_cell.length_b   1.000
_cell.length_c   1.000
_cell.angle_alpha   90.00
_cell.angle_beta   90.00
_cell.angle_gamma   90.00
#
_symmetry.space_group_name_H-M   'P 1'
#
loop_
_entity.id
_entity.type
_entity.pdbx_description
1 polymer ?
#
loop_
_entity_poly.entity_id
_entity_poly.type
_entity_poly.pdbx_seq_one_letter_code
_entity_poly.pdbx_strand_id
1 'polypeptide(L)'
;MLSQRFMRSSLLSAIEPVIHGFFGCQGGISQGDFATLNGGMWVGDDPAAVAENRKRMLRALSASQFELCTLHQVHSARVKLVAADASVPADCVEADALVTCDAGLMLGIATADCAPVLFAATGSGIIAAAHAGWRGALAGVLPNTLAAMCRLGVSDPAAVHAAIGPMIQQPSFEVGGEVRAAFI
;
A
#
# COMPACT_ATOMS: atom_id res chain seq x y z
N MET A 1 10.51 -1.75 -26.39
CA MET A 1 9.69 -2.59 -25.49
C MET A 1 9.79 -1.95 -24.10
N LEU A 2 8.78 -1.21 -23.66
CA LEU A 2 8.80 -0.61 -22.31
C LEU A 2 8.70 -1.75 -21.31
N SER A 3 9.82 -2.15 -20.69
CA SER A 3 9.78 -3.13 -19.59
C SER A 3 8.83 -2.62 -18.53
N GLN A 4 7.87 -3.45 -18.11
CA GLN A 4 6.89 -3.09 -17.09
C GLN A 4 7.59 -2.46 -15.88
N ARG A 5 7.21 -1.22 -15.54
CA ARG A 5 7.83 -0.41 -14.45
C ARG A 5 7.26 -0.76 -13.06
N PHE A 6 6.43 -1.79 -12.98
CA PHE A 6 5.78 -2.28 -11.77
C PHE A 6 5.41 -3.76 -11.95
N MET A 7 5.29 -4.48 -10.83
CA MET A 7 4.85 -5.87 -10.79
C MET A 7 3.36 -5.96 -10.47
N ARG A 8 2.71 -7.03 -10.95
CA ARG A 8 1.34 -7.38 -10.59
C ARG A 8 1.29 -8.79 -10.00
N SER A 9 0.43 -8.96 -9.00
CA SER A 9 0.03 -10.30 -8.56
C SER A 9 -0.98 -10.91 -9.53
N SER A 10 -0.80 -12.19 -9.88
CA SER A 10 -1.80 -12.97 -10.63
C SER A 10 -3.08 -13.17 -9.83
N LEU A 11 -2.98 -13.24 -8.49
CA LEU A 11 -4.12 -13.40 -7.59
C LEU A 11 -5.10 -12.23 -7.67
N LEU A 12 -4.57 -11.01 -7.62
CA LEU A 12 -5.40 -9.80 -7.70
C LEU A 12 -5.82 -9.48 -9.14
N SER A 13 -4.99 -9.84 -10.13
CA SER A 13 -5.36 -9.70 -11.55
C SER A 13 -6.55 -10.58 -11.95
N ALA A 14 -6.87 -11.62 -11.17
CA ALA A 14 -8.03 -12.48 -11.39
C ALA A 14 -9.34 -11.87 -10.84
N ILE A 15 -9.27 -10.73 -10.14
CA ILE A 15 -10.42 -10.08 -9.52
C ILE A 15 -10.74 -8.81 -10.32
N GLU A 16 -11.69 -8.89 -11.23
CA GLU A 16 -12.13 -7.72 -11.99
C GLU A 16 -13.09 -6.85 -11.14
N PRO A 17 -13.04 -5.50 -11.24
CA PRO A 17 -12.15 -4.68 -12.08
C PRO A 17 -10.93 -4.11 -11.31
N VAL A 18 -10.28 -4.89 -10.46
CA VAL A 18 -9.23 -4.39 -9.55
C VAL A 18 -7.98 -3.94 -10.32
N ILE A 19 -7.56 -2.69 -10.09
CA ILE A 19 -6.29 -2.14 -10.60
C ILE A 19 -5.27 -2.12 -9.46
N HIS A 20 -4.12 -2.77 -9.67
CA HIS A 20 -3.02 -2.78 -8.70
C HIS A 20 -1.65 -2.78 -9.39
N GLY A 21 -0.63 -2.47 -8.60
CA GLY A 21 0.77 -2.63 -8.98
C GLY A 21 1.74 -2.36 -7.82
N PHE A 22 2.88 -3.05 -7.83
CA PHE A 22 4.00 -2.81 -6.93
C PHE A 22 5.14 -2.16 -7.72
N PHE A 23 5.47 -0.91 -7.40
CA PHE A 23 6.48 -0.13 -8.13
C PHE A 23 7.89 -0.38 -7.58
N GLY A 24 8.87 -0.36 -8.50
CA GLY A 24 10.28 -0.21 -8.14
C GLY A 24 10.71 1.26 -8.11
N CYS A 25 12.00 1.52 -7.91
CA CYS A 25 12.54 2.89 -7.81
C CYS A 25 12.80 3.61 -9.15
N GLN A 26 12.46 2.99 -10.29
CA GLN A 26 12.82 3.48 -11.63
C GLN A 26 11.69 4.22 -12.34
N GLY A 27 12.02 5.33 -13.02
CA GLY A 27 11.10 6.05 -13.92
C GLY A 27 10.50 7.34 -13.37
N GLY A 28 11.01 7.87 -12.27
CA GLY A 28 10.55 9.14 -11.68
C GLY A 28 11.45 10.33 -12.00
N ILE A 29 11.36 11.38 -11.18
CA ILE A 29 12.14 12.62 -11.31
C ILE A 29 12.87 13.06 -10.03
N SER A 30 12.72 12.31 -8.94
CA SER A 30 13.45 12.58 -7.71
C SER A 30 14.95 12.38 -7.95
N GLN A 31 15.77 13.05 -7.14
CA GLN A 31 17.23 13.08 -7.28
C GLN A 31 17.93 12.62 -6.00
N GLY A 32 19.24 12.39 -6.07
CA GLY A 32 20.05 11.98 -4.93
C GLY A 32 19.57 10.65 -4.32
N ASP A 33 19.44 10.62 -3.00
CA ASP A 33 19.01 9.44 -2.23
C ASP A 33 17.57 9.01 -2.56
N PHE A 34 16.77 9.90 -3.15
CA PHE A 34 15.39 9.62 -3.57
C PHE A 34 15.28 9.20 -5.05
N ALA A 35 16.40 9.12 -5.77
CA ALA A 35 16.38 8.80 -7.19
C ALA A 35 15.80 7.39 -7.45
N THR A 36 14.82 7.19 -8.34
CA THR A 36 14.16 8.18 -9.22
C THR A 36 12.68 8.33 -8.92
N LEU A 37 11.97 7.26 -8.58
CA LEU A 37 10.51 7.19 -8.46
C LEU A 37 10.05 7.11 -7.00
N ASN A 38 10.42 8.09 -6.18
CA ASN A 38 9.94 8.18 -4.81
C ASN A 38 8.46 8.61 -4.75
N GLY A 39 7.63 7.79 -4.10
CA GLY A 39 6.20 8.08 -3.85
C GLY A 39 5.88 8.46 -2.39
N GLY A 40 6.88 8.40 -1.50
CA GLY A 40 6.73 8.72 -0.08
C GLY A 40 6.83 10.21 0.18
N MET A 41 5.82 10.79 0.83
CA MET A 41 5.80 12.24 1.15
C MET A 41 6.52 12.60 2.45
N TRP A 42 6.63 11.66 3.37
CA TRP A 42 7.08 11.91 4.74
C TRP A 42 8.57 11.59 4.96
N VAL A 43 9.34 11.47 3.88
CA VAL A 43 10.76 11.06 3.92
C VAL A 43 11.75 12.18 3.58
N GLY A 44 11.27 13.41 3.34
CA GLY A 44 12.11 14.59 3.13
C GLY A 44 12.54 14.87 1.69
N ASP A 45 11.91 14.23 0.70
CA ASP A 45 12.11 14.55 -0.73
C ASP A 45 11.37 15.84 -1.13
N ASP A 46 11.68 16.38 -2.31
CA ASP A 46 10.97 17.51 -2.91
C ASP A 46 9.48 17.15 -3.12
N PRO A 47 8.52 17.85 -2.49
CA PRO A 47 7.10 17.59 -2.65
C PRO A 47 6.61 17.64 -4.11
N ALA A 48 7.21 18.51 -4.94
CA ALA A 48 6.85 18.59 -6.36
C ALA A 48 7.31 17.34 -7.13
N ALA A 49 8.49 16.81 -6.80
CA ALA A 49 8.99 15.57 -7.37
C ALA A 49 8.12 14.38 -6.98
N VAL A 50 7.76 14.26 -5.69
CA VAL A 50 6.88 13.20 -5.18
C VAL A 50 5.49 13.26 -5.83
N ALA A 51 4.91 14.45 -5.96
CA ALA A 51 3.61 14.63 -6.61
C ALA A 51 3.63 14.18 -8.08
N GLU A 52 4.68 14.52 -8.84
CA GLU A 52 4.82 14.07 -10.23
C GLU A 52 5.10 12.55 -10.31
N ASN A 53 5.89 11.99 -9.41
CA ASN A 53 6.12 10.54 -9.37
C ASN A 53 4.81 9.77 -9.11
N ARG A 54 3.96 10.24 -8.18
CA ARG A 54 2.63 9.66 -7.95
C ARG A 54 1.74 9.73 -9.20
N LYS A 55 1.74 10.86 -9.92
CA LYS A 55 1.05 10.97 -11.22
C LYS A 55 1.59 9.98 -12.25
N ARG A 56 2.91 9.76 -12.29
CA ARG A 56 3.53 8.75 -13.17
C ARG A 56 3.10 7.33 -12.82
N MET A 57 3.01 6.99 -11.54
CA MET A 57 2.51 5.69 -11.08
C MET A 57 1.06 5.46 -11.54
N LEU A 58 0.18 6.44 -11.32
CA LEU A 58 -1.22 6.37 -11.77
C LEU A 58 -1.34 6.27 -13.30
N ARG A 59 -0.56 7.04 -14.05
CA ARG A 59 -0.48 6.93 -15.52
C ARG A 59 -0.05 5.54 -15.98
N ALA A 60 0.96 4.96 -15.33
CA ALA A 60 1.46 3.63 -15.66
C ALA A 60 0.41 2.52 -15.41
N LEU A 61 -0.50 2.73 -14.46
CA LEU A 61 -1.62 1.84 -14.17
C LEU A 61 -2.88 2.11 -15.01
N SER A 62 -2.87 3.11 -15.90
CA SER A 62 -4.07 3.60 -16.58
C SER A 62 -5.18 4.05 -15.61
N ALA A 63 -4.77 4.63 -14.48
CA ALA A 63 -5.62 5.04 -13.36
C ALA A 63 -5.52 6.55 -13.08
N SER A 64 -5.23 7.37 -14.09
CA SER A 64 -5.00 8.82 -13.91
C SER A 64 -6.26 9.60 -13.53
N GLN A 65 -7.41 9.01 -13.79
CA GLN A 65 -8.72 9.52 -13.44
C GLN A 65 -9.09 9.25 -11.98
N PHE A 66 -8.32 8.42 -11.27
CA PHE A 66 -8.58 8.05 -9.88
C PHE A 66 -7.70 8.84 -8.92
N GLU A 67 -8.24 9.10 -7.73
CA GLU A 67 -7.52 9.78 -6.66
C GLU A 67 -6.65 8.77 -5.89
N LEU A 68 -5.38 9.10 -5.64
CA LEU A 68 -4.49 8.28 -4.82
C LEU A 68 -4.55 8.72 -3.36
N CYS A 69 -5.05 7.84 -2.49
CA CYS A 69 -5.05 8.02 -1.06
C CYS A 69 -3.88 7.26 -0.43
N THR A 70 -3.06 7.95 0.37
CA THR A 70 -1.98 7.35 1.16
C THR A 70 -2.14 7.72 2.64
N LEU A 71 -1.13 7.44 3.47
CA LEU A 71 -1.13 7.66 4.91
C LEU A 71 0.17 8.31 5.37
N HIS A 72 0.13 8.88 6.57
CA HIS A 72 1.33 9.05 7.37
C HIS A 72 1.61 7.74 8.13
N GLN A 73 2.50 6.90 7.57
CA GLN A 73 2.82 5.57 8.11
C GLN A 73 3.68 5.67 9.38
N VAL A 74 3.24 5.04 10.46
CA VAL A 74 3.87 5.15 11.80
C VAL A 74 4.19 3.78 12.42
N HIS A 75 4.18 2.71 11.62
CA HIS A 75 4.44 1.32 12.04
C HIS A 75 3.47 0.80 13.12
N SER A 76 2.23 1.29 13.08
CA SER A 76 1.10 0.87 13.91
C SER A 76 0.33 -0.31 13.31
N ALA A 77 -0.73 -0.73 13.98
CA ALA A 77 -1.75 -1.63 13.43
C ALA A 77 -3.09 -0.92 13.15
N ARG A 78 -3.08 0.42 13.05
CA ARG A 78 -4.28 1.23 12.79
C ARG A 78 -4.69 1.12 11.34
N VAL A 79 -5.99 0.94 11.12
CA VAL A 79 -6.62 0.88 9.80
C VAL A 79 -7.55 2.08 9.64
N LYS A 80 -7.40 2.82 8.55
CA LYS A 80 -8.23 3.97 8.21
C LYS A 80 -9.21 3.59 7.09
N LEU A 81 -10.50 3.75 7.37
CA LEU A 81 -11.52 3.80 6.35
C LEU A 81 -11.40 5.11 5.55
N VAL A 82 -11.31 4.99 4.23
CA VAL A 82 -11.29 6.12 3.29
C VAL A 82 -12.60 6.13 2.50
N ALA A 83 -13.17 7.31 2.39
CA ALA A 83 -14.33 7.60 1.55
C ALA A 83 -13.97 8.76 0.61
N ALA A 84 -14.55 8.79 -0.58
CA ALA A 84 -14.25 9.79 -1.62
C ALA A 84 -14.66 11.22 -1.23
N ASP A 85 -15.58 11.37 -0.28
CA ASP A 85 -16.08 12.65 0.22
C ASP A 85 -15.40 13.12 1.52
N ALA A 86 -14.34 12.44 1.96
CA ALA A 86 -13.68 12.74 3.23
C ALA A 86 -13.07 14.16 3.23
N SER A 87 -13.41 14.94 4.25
CA SER A 87 -12.92 16.33 4.42
C SER A 87 -11.44 16.44 4.80
N VAL A 88 -10.81 15.33 5.21
CA VAL A 88 -9.41 15.27 5.61
C VAL A 88 -8.64 14.44 4.59
N PRO A 89 -7.60 14.99 3.95
CA PRO A 89 -6.71 14.21 3.09
C PRO A 89 -6.16 13.02 3.86
N ALA A 90 -6.33 11.82 3.31
CA ALA A 90 -5.87 10.58 3.95
C ALA A 90 -4.38 10.63 4.32
N ASP A 91 -3.60 11.37 3.53
CA ASP A 91 -2.16 11.52 3.66
C ASP A 91 -1.70 12.15 4.98
N CYS A 92 -2.58 12.89 5.68
CA CYS A 92 -2.30 13.48 6.99
C CYS A 92 -2.71 12.58 8.16
N VAL A 93 -3.30 11.41 7.90
CA VAL A 93 -3.78 10.50 8.92
C VAL A 93 -2.68 9.52 9.29
N GLU A 94 -2.36 9.45 10.58
CA GLU A 94 -1.49 8.41 11.10
C GLU A 94 -2.20 7.05 11.08
N ALA A 95 -1.71 6.12 10.28
CA ALA A 95 -2.16 4.73 10.24
C ALA A 95 -1.19 3.94 9.37
N ASP A 96 -1.37 2.62 9.30
CA ASP A 96 -0.54 1.76 8.46
C ASP A 96 -1.36 0.87 7.54
N ALA A 97 -2.68 1.03 7.52
CA ALA A 97 -3.54 0.40 6.53
C ALA A 97 -4.71 1.30 6.15
N LEU A 98 -5.13 1.17 4.89
CA LEU A 98 -6.27 1.84 4.29
C LEU A 98 -7.27 0.80 3.81
N VAL A 99 -8.56 1.09 3.92
CA VAL A 99 -9.62 0.29 3.30
C VAL A 99 -10.69 1.20 2.72
N THR A 100 -11.29 0.80 1.60
CA THR A 100 -12.43 1.53 1.01
C THR A 100 -13.37 0.58 0.27
N CYS A 101 -14.63 0.99 0.15
CA CYS A 101 -15.63 0.44 -0.77
C CYS A 101 -15.99 1.42 -1.90
N ASP A 102 -15.38 2.61 -1.91
CA ASP A 102 -15.74 3.66 -2.85
C ASP A 102 -14.98 3.47 -4.16
N ALA A 103 -15.72 3.50 -5.27
CA ALA A 103 -15.12 3.51 -6.59
C ALA A 103 -14.38 4.83 -6.85
N GLY A 104 -13.35 4.78 -7.70
CA GLY A 104 -12.60 5.98 -8.09
C GLY A 104 -11.41 6.31 -7.19
N LEU A 105 -11.16 5.52 -6.15
CA LEU A 105 -9.99 5.67 -5.27
C LEU A 105 -8.94 4.58 -5.55
N MET A 106 -7.68 4.99 -5.49
CA MET A 106 -6.50 4.14 -5.44
C MET A 106 -5.90 4.22 -4.04
N LEU A 107 -5.58 3.08 -3.43
CA LEU A 107 -4.93 3.04 -2.13
C LEU A 107 -3.42 2.82 -2.30
N GLY A 108 -2.61 3.62 -1.61
CA GLY A 108 -1.16 3.56 -1.67
C GLY A 108 -0.50 3.45 -0.31
N ILE A 109 0.55 2.63 -0.24
CA ILE A 109 1.47 2.52 0.88
C ILE A 109 2.89 2.65 0.34
N ALA A 110 3.74 3.41 1.02
CA ALA A 110 5.15 3.54 0.69
C ALA A 110 5.95 2.51 1.49
N THR A 111 6.90 1.84 0.84
CA THR A 111 7.79 0.89 1.51
C THR A 111 9.20 1.01 0.95
N ALA A 112 10.17 0.82 1.83
CA ALA A 112 11.54 0.44 1.54
C ALA A 112 11.86 -0.59 2.62
N ASP A 113 12.03 -1.85 2.22
CA ASP A 113 12.21 -3.04 3.08
C ASP A 113 10.97 -3.62 3.76
N CYS A 114 10.10 -2.81 4.39
CA CYS A 114 8.87 -3.32 5.01
C CYS A 114 7.90 -3.95 3.99
N ALA A 115 7.05 -4.88 4.43
CA ALA A 115 6.17 -5.60 3.51
C ALA A 115 4.96 -4.76 3.06
N PRO A 116 4.78 -4.48 1.75
CA PRO A 116 3.53 -3.94 1.25
C PRO A 116 2.55 -5.08 0.98
N VAL A 117 1.33 -4.98 1.52
CA VAL A 117 0.27 -5.97 1.30
C VAL A 117 -0.95 -5.30 0.69
N LEU A 118 -1.39 -5.78 -0.46
CA LEU A 118 -2.60 -5.33 -1.15
C LEU A 118 -3.70 -6.38 -0.99
N PHE A 119 -4.92 -5.94 -0.73
CA PHE A 119 -6.09 -6.80 -0.57
C PHE A 119 -7.19 -6.41 -1.55
N ALA A 120 -7.92 -7.40 -2.05
CA ALA A 120 -9.17 -7.20 -2.76
C ALA A 120 -10.16 -8.32 -2.45
N ALA A 121 -11.43 -7.97 -2.30
CA ALA A 121 -12.50 -8.92 -2.04
C ALA A 121 -13.35 -9.14 -3.30
N THR A 122 -13.47 -10.40 -3.73
CA THR A 122 -14.25 -10.77 -4.92
C THR A 122 -15.72 -10.38 -4.77
N GLY A 123 -16.28 -9.72 -5.78
CA GLY A 123 -17.71 -9.41 -5.87
C GLY A 123 -18.22 -8.24 -5.00
N SER A 124 -17.38 -7.68 -4.11
CA SER A 124 -17.79 -6.56 -3.23
C SER A 124 -17.26 -5.19 -3.67
N GLY A 125 -16.19 -5.15 -4.47
CA GLY A 125 -15.49 -3.90 -4.80
C GLY A 125 -14.65 -3.33 -3.64
N ILE A 126 -14.57 -4.02 -2.50
CA ILE A 126 -13.79 -3.59 -1.33
C ILE A 126 -12.31 -3.93 -1.55
N ILE A 127 -11.46 -2.91 -1.40
CA ILE A 127 -10.00 -3.02 -1.50
C ILE A 127 -9.32 -2.48 -0.25
N ALA A 128 -8.11 -2.96 0.02
CA ALA A 128 -7.27 -2.45 1.11
C ALA A 128 -5.78 -2.46 0.73
N ALA A 129 -5.00 -1.63 1.40
CA ALA A 129 -3.54 -1.63 1.33
C ALA A 129 -2.97 -1.48 2.74
N ALA A 130 -2.00 -2.32 3.11
CA ALA A 130 -1.40 -2.34 4.44
C ALA A 130 0.13 -2.39 4.39
N HIS A 131 0.75 -1.51 5.16
CA HIS A 131 2.17 -1.49 5.46
C HIS A 131 2.45 -2.39 6.66
N ALA A 132 3.18 -3.47 6.42
CA ALA A 132 3.56 -4.45 7.44
C ALA A 132 5.08 -4.46 7.65
N GLY A 133 5.59 -3.44 8.33
CA GLY A 133 6.86 -3.53 9.03
C GLY A 133 6.76 -4.44 10.27
N TRP A 134 7.88 -4.85 10.85
CA TRP A 134 7.88 -5.85 11.93
C TRP A 134 6.99 -5.47 13.13
N ARG A 135 6.97 -4.18 13.53
CA ARG A 135 6.10 -3.68 14.62
C ARG A 135 4.62 -3.77 14.26
N GLY A 136 4.24 -3.33 13.06
CA GLY A 136 2.86 -3.37 12.57
C GLY A 136 2.37 -4.80 12.37
N ALA A 137 3.23 -5.68 11.85
CA ALA A 137 2.95 -7.10 11.70
C ALA A 137 2.70 -7.77 13.05
N LEU A 138 3.57 -7.53 14.04
CA LEU A 138 3.41 -8.02 15.41
C LEU A 138 2.13 -7.48 16.07
N ALA A 139 1.84 -6.19 15.88
CA ALA A 139 0.65 -5.54 16.43
C ALA A 139 -0.66 -5.91 15.70
N GLY A 140 -0.60 -6.69 14.62
CA GLY A 140 -1.77 -7.22 13.94
C GLY A 140 -2.35 -6.34 12.84
N VAL A 141 -1.54 -5.56 12.12
CA VAL A 141 -2.03 -4.70 11.02
C VAL A 141 -2.80 -5.50 9.95
N LEU A 142 -2.37 -6.71 9.61
CA LEU A 142 -3.02 -7.56 8.61
C LEU A 142 -4.39 -8.10 9.07
N PRO A 143 -4.51 -8.77 10.24
CA PRO A 143 -5.83 -9.19 10.74
C PRO A 143 -6.76 -8.00 11.00
N ASN A 144 -6.23 -6.84 11.43
CA ASN A 144 -7.04 -5.63 11.58
C ASN A 144 -7.57 -5.13 10.24
N THR A 145 -6.77 -5.22 9.18
CA THR A 145 -7.16 -4.83 7.81
C THR A 145 -8.29 -5.74 7.31
N LEU A 146 -8.14 -7.06 7.45
CA LEU A 146 -9.19 -8.02 7.09
C LEU A 146 -10.48 -7.76 7.88
N ALA A 147 -10.38 -7.54 9.20
CA ALA A 147 -11.53 -7.22 10.03
C ALA A 147 -12.22 -5.92 9.59
N ALA A 148 -11.47 -4.92 9.13
CA ALA A 148 -12.02 -3.68 8.60
C ALA A 148 -12.75 -3.90 7.26
N MET A 149 -12.22 -4.75 6.38
CA MET A 149 -12.91 -5.15 5.14
C MET A 149 -14.23 -5.89 5.45
N CYS A 150 -14.24 -6.80 6.43
CA CYS A 150 -15.47 -7.48 6.85
C CYS A 150 -16.50 -6.50 7.41
N ARG A 151 -16.07 -5.53 8.24
CA ARG A 151 -16.95 -4.48 8.76
C ARG A 151 -17.56 -3.60 7.65
N LEU A 152 -16.88 -3.44 6.52
CA LEU A 152 -17.40 -2.70 5.37
C LEU A 152 -18.40 -3.49 4.53
N GLY A 153 -18.50 -4.81 4.71
CA GLY A 153 -19.48 -5.62 3.99
C GLY A 153 -18.90 -6.82 3.25
N VAL A 154 -17.62 -7.16 3.42
CA VAL A 154 -17.15 -8.50 3.01
C VAL A 154 -17.81 -9.54 3.92
N SER A 155 -18.78 -10.28 3.37
CA SER A 155 -19.56 -11.27 4.11
C SER A 155 -18.79 -12.55 4.42
N ASP A 156 -17.89 -12.96 3.52
CA ASP A 156 -17.03 -14.13 3.68
C ASP A 156 -15.55 -13.71 3.61
N PRO A 157 -14.78 -13.82 4.71
CA PRO A 157 -13.35 -13.55 4.71
C PRO A 157 -12.56 -14.37 3.69
N ALA A 158 -13.04 -15.56 3.30
CA ALA A 158 -12.38 -16.39 2.28
C ALA A 158 -12.48 -15.79 0.86
N ALA A 159 -13.36 -14.81 0.63
CA ALA A 159 -13.42 -14.05 -0.60
C ALA A 159 -12.33 -12.96 -0.70
N VAL A 160 -11.59 -12.70 0.39
CA VAL A 160 -10.50 -11.72 0.42
C VAL A 160 -9.20 -12.37 -0.05
N HIS A 161 -8.63 -11.78 -1.07
CA HIS A 161 -7.34 -12.16 -1.62
C HIS A 161 -6.29 -11.13 -1.22
N ALA A 162 -5.14 -11.60 -0.77
CA ALA A 162 -4.02 -10.76 -0.36
C ALA A 162 -2.78 -11.05 -1.21
N ALA A 163 -2.12 -10.01 -1.71
CA ALA A 163 -0.84 -10.10 -2.38
C ALA A 163 0.23 -9.37 -1.57
N ILE A 164 1.32 -10.07 -1.26
CA ILE A 164 2.50 -9.50 -0.62
C ILE A 164 3.45 -9.06 -1.74
N GLY A 165 3.84 -7.80 -1.72
CA GLY A 165 4.77 -7.23 -2.70
C GLY A 165 6.24 -7.40 -2.30
N PRO A 166 7.15 -6.76 -3.05
CA PRO A 166 8.58 -6.79 -2.79
C PRO A 166 8.90 -6.24 -1.39
N MET A 167 9.76 -6.94 -0.68
CA MET A 167 10.17 -6.62 0.68
C MET A 167 11.54 -7.24 0.97
N ILE A 168 12.17 -6.80 2.06
CA ILE A 168 13.40 -7.41 2.54
C ILE A 168 13.19 -8.89 2.86
N GLN A 169 14.16 -9.73 2.50
CA GLN A 169 14.10 -11.18 2.69
C GLN A 169 15.02 -11.61 3.83
N GLN A 170 14.79 -12.81 4.38
CA GLN A 170 15.56 -13.36 5.50
C GLN A 170 17.10 -13.23 5.34
N PRO A 171 17.71 -13.51 4.16
CA PRO A 171 19.17 -13.38 4.00
C PRO A 171 19.71 -11.95 4.15
N SER A 172 18.84 -10.94 4.13
CA SER A 172 19.21 -9.52 4.21
C SER A 172 18.60 -8.82 5.43
N PHE A 173 17.74 -9.49 6.20
CA PHE A 173 17.05 -8.91 7.35
C PHE A 173 17.66 -9.39 8.66
N GLU A 174 18.84 -8.87 8.99
CA GLU A 174 19.47 -9.07 10.29
C GLU A 174 18.73 -8.27 11.36
N VAL A 175 18.48 -8.90 12.51
CA VAL A 175 17.74 -8.28 13.61
C VAL A 175 18.42 -8.53 14.96
N GLY A 176 18.22 -7.62 15.89
CA GLY A 176 18.70 -7.76 17.27
C GLY A 176 17.85 -8.73 18.09
N GLY A 177 18.32 -9.02 19.30
CA GLY A 177 17.65 -9.92 20.24
C GLY A 177 16.24 -9.44 20.65
N GLU A 178 16.01 -8.13 20.64
CA GLU A 178 14.73 -7.49 20.95
C GLU A 178 13.63 -7.83 19.94
N VAL A 179 13.95 -7.84 18.64
CA VAL A 179 12.99 -8.24 17.61
C VAL A 179 12.77 -9.74 17.70
N ARG A 180 13.84 -10.54 17.87
CA ARG A 180 13.70 -12.00 18.02
C ARG A 180 12.77 -12.36 19.19
N ALA A 181 13.01 -11.80 20.37
CA ALA A 181 12.23 -12.07 21.58
C ALA A 181 10.75 -11.66 21.48
N ALA A 182 10.43 -10.73 20.58
CA ALA A 182 9.04 -10.33 20.33
C ALA A 182 8.24 -11.38 19.54
N PHE A 183 8.92 -12.33 18.87
CA PHE A 183 8.29 -13.37 18.05
C PHE A 183 8.55 -14.80 18.55
N ILE A 184 9.72 -15.07 19.16
CA ILE A 184 10.22 -16.42 19.51
C ILE A 184 10.94 -16.43 20.86
#